data_AF-A0A6L8T9W7-F1
#
_entry.id   AF-A0A6L8T9W7-F1
#
_cell.length_a   1.000
_cell.length_b   1.000
_cell.length_c   1.000
_cell.angle_alpha   90.00
_cell.angle_beta   90.00
_cell.angle_gamma   90.00
#
_symmetry.space_group_name_H-M   'P 1'
#
loop_
_entity.id
_entity.type
_entity.pdbx_description
1 polymer ?
#
loop_
_entity_poly.entity_id
_entity_poly.type
_entity_poly.pdbx_seq_one_letter_code
_entity_poly.pdbx_strand_id
1 'polypeptide(L)' 'MSTRRTFLQIIRDIKLNQACHALRETSLNNLAICELVGYESPEHFMRTFKKTYGMTPGEYRKKNKE' A
#
# COMPACT_ATOMS: atom_id res chain seq x y z
N MET A 1 -19.74 -18.42 -6.16
CA MET A 1 -19.22 -17.97 -4.84
C MET A 1 -19.29 -16.46 -4.80
N SER A 2 -20.22 -15.88 -4.03
CA SER A 2 -20.39 -14.43 -3.93
C SER A 2 -19.22 -13.85 -3.15
N THR A 3 -18.37 -13.04 -3.78
CA THR A 3 -17.24 -12.38 -3.13
C THR A 3 -17.78 -11.36 -2.14
N ARG A 4 -18.09 -11.77 -0.91
CA ARG A 4 -18.51 -10.85 0.16
C ARG A 4 -17.29 -10.05 0.60
N ARG A 5 -16.98 -8.99 -0.15
CA ARG A 5 -16.01 -7.98 0.27
C ARG A 5 -16.72 -7.01 1.19
N THR A 6 -16.14 -6.76 2.36
CA THR A 6 -16.65 -5.71 3.25
C THR A 6 -16.26 -4.34 2.70
N PHE A 7 -17.02 -3.31 3.07
CA PHE A 7 -16.68 -1.93 2.74
C PHE A 7 -15.23 -1.57 3.15
N LEU A 8 -14.80 -2.02 4.33
CA LEU A 8 -13.43 -1.82 4.82
C LEU A 8 -12.37 -2.47 3.94
N GLN A 9 -12.65 -3.65 3.37
CA GLN A 9 -11.73 -4.31 2.44
C GLN A 9 -11.61 -3.51 1.15
N ILE A 10 -12.71 -2.98 0.63
CA ILE A 10 -12.71 -2.15 -0.58
C ILE A 10 -11.85 -0.89 -0.36
N ILE A 11 -12.06 -0.17 0.75
CA ILE A 11 -11.27 1.02 1.07
C ILE A 11 -9.79 0.69 1.21
N ARG A 12 -9.46 -0.40 1.90
CA ARG A 12 -8.07 -0.86 2.04
C ARG A 12 -7.44 -1.14 0.67
N ASP A 13 -8.14 -1.86 -0.20
CA ASP A 13 -7.62 -2.23 -1.51
C ASP A 13 -7.40 -0.97 -2.38
N ILE A 14 -8.28 0.02 -2.32
CA ILE A 14 -8.11 1.33 -2.97
C ILE A 14 -6.85 2.04 -2.45
N LYS A 15 -6.69 2.15 -1.13
CA LYS A 15 -5.52 2.80 -0.51
C LYS A 15 -4.21 2.11 -0.91
N LEU A 16 -4.20 0.78 -0.92
CA LEU A 16 -3.03 -0.01 -1.31
C LEU A 16 -2.68 0.17 -2.80
N ASN A 17 -3.68 0.22 -3.68
CA ASN A 17 -3.46 0.51 -5.09
C ASN A 17 -2.85 1.91 -5.31
N GLN A 18 -3.33 2.91 -4.57
CA GLN A 18 -2.76 4.26 -4.60
C GLN A 18 -1.31 4.27 -4.08
N ALA A 19 -1.00 3.49 -3.04
CA ALA A 19 0.37 3.35 -2.54
C ALA A 19 1.29 2.74 -3.62
N CYS A 20 0.85 1.70 -4.32
CA CYS A 20 1.60 1.09 -5.43
C CYS A 20 1.85 2.07 -6.58
N HIS A 21 0.90 2.96 -6.86
CA HIS A 21 1.10 4.03 -7.84
C HIS A 21 2.16 5.03 -7.34
N ALA A 22 2.03 5.54 -6.11
CA ALA A 22 2.98 6.49 -5.55
C ALA A 22 4.42 5.92 -5.45
N LEU A 23 4.57 4.64 -5.13
CA LEU A 23 5.87 3.96 -5.06
C LEU A 23 6.58 3.87 -6.42
N ARG A 24 5.82 3.83 -7.53
CA ARG A 24 6.35 3.79 -8.90
C ARG A 24 6.64 5.17 -9.44
N GLU A 25 5.69 6.09 -9.30
CA GLU A 25 5.71 7.38 -10.00
C GLU A 25 6.44 8.50 -9.23
N THR A 26 6.69 8.33 -7.93
CA THR A 26 7.24 9.41 -7.08
C THR A 26 8.50 8.96 -6.35
N SER A 27 9.31 9.90 -5.85
CA SER A 27 10.45 9.65 -4.96
C SER A 27 10.08 9.73 -3.47
N LEU A 28 8.80 9.78 -3.11
CA LEU A 28 8.34 9.90 -1.73
C LEU A 28 8.82 8.72 -0.87
N ASN A 29 9.22 9.00 0.37
CA ASN A 29 9.59 7.96 1.32
C ASN A 29 8.34 7.20 1.82
N ASN A 30 8.54 6.06 2.47
CA ASN A 30 7.44 5.21 2.93
C ASN A 30 6.48 5.90 3.92
N LEU A 31 6.99 6.84 4.72
CA LEU A 31 6.19 7.59 5.69
C LEU A 31 5.24 8.56 4.98
N ALA A 32 5.75 9.35 4.04
CA ALA A 32 4.95 10.25 3.22
C ALA A 32 3.90 9.51 2.40
N ILE A 33 4.22 8.31 1.90
CA ILE A 33 3.24 7.47 1.19
C ILE A 33 2.16 6.93 2.14
N CYS A 34 2.52 6.56 3.37
CA CYS A 34 1.56 6.15 4.41
C CYS A 34 0.54 7.26 4.70
N GLU A 35 1.02 8.49 4.89
CA GLU A 35 0.17 9.67 5.10
C GLU A 35 -0.71 9.95 3.88
N LEU A 36 -0.12 9.92 2.68
CA LEU A 36 -0.82 10.16 1.40
C LEU A 36 -2.01 9.21 1.19
N VAL A 37 -1.87 7.94 1.57
CA VAL A 37 -2.94 6.95 1.44
C VAL A 37 -3.85 6.87 2.67
N GLY A 38 -3.68 7.79 3.63
CA GLY A 38 -4.56 7.95 4.79
C GLY A 38 -4.47 6.80 5.80
N TYR A 39 -3.26 6.30 6.05
CA TYR A 39 -2.99 5.41 7.19
C TYR A 39 -2.44 6.23 8.36
N GLU A 40 -3.07 6.09 9.53
CA GLU A 40 -2.66 6.79 10.76
C GLU A 40 -1.36 6.23 11.36
N SER A 41 -1.08 4.95 11.11
CA SER A 41 0.10 4.26 11.64
C SER A 41 0.94 3.69 10.49
N PRO A 42 2.22 4.09 10.37
CA PRO A 42 3.18 3.51 9.43
C PRO A 42 3.32 2.00 9.60
N GLU A 43 3.31 1.51 10.84
CA GLU A 43 3.40 0.07 11.12
C GLU A 43 2.18 -0.69 10.60
N HIS A 44 0.98 -0.12 10.75
CA HIS A 44 -0.24 -0.72 10.22
C HIS A 44 -0.21 -0.75 8.69
N PHE A 45 0.24 0.33 8.05
CA PHE A 45 0.44 0.38 6.60
C PHE A 45 1.44 -0.68 6.14
N MET A 46 2.64 -0.73 6.73
CA MET A 46 3.69 -1.67 6.34
C MET A 46 3.24 -3.14 6.48
N ARG A 47 2.60 -3.48 7.60
CA ARG A 47 2.08 -4.84 7.83
C ARG A 47 0.98 -5.19 6.83
N THR A 48 0.08 -4.26 6.56
CA THR A 48 -1.04 -4.48 5.63
C THR A 48 -0.53 -4.62 4.20
N PHE A 49 0.38 -3.75 3.76
CA PHE A 49 1.00 -3.82 2.45
C PHE A 49 1.76 -5.13 2.25
N LYS A 50 2.61 -5.51 3.22
CA LYS A 50 3.35 -6.78 3.18
C LYS A 50 2.42 -7.99 3.13
N LYS A 51 1.33 -7.98 3.90
CA LYS A 51 0.33 -9.07 3.86
C LYS A 51 -0.36 -9.18 2.49
N THR A 52 -0.62 -8.06 1.83
CA THR A 52 -1.32 -8.04 0.54
C THR A 52 -0.40 -8.38 -0.64
N TYR A 53 0.83 -7.86 -0.66
CA TYR A 53 1.74 -7.98 -1.80
C TYR A 53 2.94 -8.91 -1.58
N GLY A 54 3.07 -9.50 -0.39
CA GLY A 54 4.17 -10.41 -0.02
C GLY A 54 5.52 -9.73 0.23
N MET A 55 5.61 -8.41 0.08
CA MET A 55 6.84 -7.62 0.22
C MET A 55 6.55 -6.25 0.83
N THR A 56 7.56 -5.62 1.42
CA THR A 56 7.46 -4.27 1.96
C THR A 56 7.33 -3.21 0.85
N PRO A 57 6.80 -2.01 1.14
CA PRO A 57 6.77 -0.91 0.17
C PRO A 57 8.14 -0.57 -0.42
N GLY A 58 9.20 -0.64 0.40
CA GLY A 58 10.57 -0.39 -0.04
C GLY A 58 11.09 -1.44 -1.03
N GLU A 59 10.83 -2.72 -0.76
CA GLU A 59 11.15 -3.82 -1.69
C GLU A 59 10.34 -3.70 -2.99
N TYR A 60 9.04 -3.39 -2.88
CA TYR A 60 8.18 -3.15 -4.04
C TYR A 60 8.73 -2.04 -4.92
N ARG A 61 9.14 -0.90 -4.33
CA ARG A 61 9.76 0.21 -5.05
C ARG A 61 11.04 -0.20 -5.77
N LYS A 62 11.93 -0.95 -5.11
CA LYS A 62 13.18 -1.42 -5.71
C LYS A 62 12.89 -2.32 -6.93
N LYS A 63 11.95 -3.26 -6.79
CA LYS A 63 11.56 -4.19 -7.86
C LYS A 63 10.96 -3.49 -9.10
N ASN A 64 10.33 -2.33 -8.93
CA ASN A 64 9.69 -1.59 -10.04
C ASN A 64 10.56 -0.44 -10.58
N LYS A 65 11.81 -0.31 -10.13
CA LYS A 65 12.77 0.69 -10.63
C LYS A 65 13.83 0.10 -11.57
N GLU A 66 13.70 -1.18 -11.90
CA GLU A 66 14.43 -1.87 -12.98
C GLU A 66 13.58 -1.85 -14.26
#